data_AF-A0A858U2Q9-F1
#
_entry.id   AF-A0A858U2Q9-F1
#
_cell.length_a   1.000
_cell.length_b   1.000
_cell.length_c   1.000
_cell.angle_alpha   90.00
_cell.angle_beta   90.00
_cell.angle_gamma   90.00
#
_symmetry.space_group_name_H-M   'P 1'
#
loop_
_entity.id
_entity.type
_entity.pdbx_description
1 polymer ?
#
loop_
_entity_poly.entity_id
_entity_poly.type
_entity_poly.pdbx_seq_one_letter_code
_entity_poly.pdbx_strand_id
1 'polypeptide(L)'
;MNNRKNELKKLKTIEIHSIWYRALWIATITITWILLIYISAVFQNKYESTLRIVNDVIVSCLVGFLSAILLILASFIFLDIYKRLKISDFFEYYAYLNSLRSHQKQFILKERRIKEVFDLKSAMTKSQFTALVASLLEYSEASIDYANLVNEINADFAKHSYLDPDFSSQRKTAIIRTTIFNIVIPTLINSLIIFAILIFSSEETEDLRAVVRLFIVLMVTIYGVNISVFVYELYILKHVKNYESFNNFYMLSFNNYKFKFLNSSLVKK
;
A
#
# COMPACT_ATOMS: atom_id res chain seq x y z
N MET A 1 8.93 30.87 7.98
CA MET A 1 9.12 29.63 8.77
C MET A 1 9.30 28.45 7.81
N ASN A 2 10.54 27.97 7.66
CA ASN A 2 10.91 26.85 6.77
C ASN A 2 11.31 25.57 7.57
N ASN A 3 11.29 25.62 8.91
CA ASN A 3 11.77 24.55 9.79
C ASN A 3 10.83 23.34 9.85
N ARG A 4 9.52 23.56 10.00
CA ARG A 4 8.51 22.47 9.99
C ARG A 4 8.63 21.51 8.82
N LYS A 5 8.81 22.04 7.60
CA LYS A 5 8.97 21.21 6.40
C LYS A 5 10.25 20.36 6.48
N ASN A 6 11.32 20.91 7.04
CA ASN A 6 12.59 20.21 7.24
C ASN A 6 12.51 19.17 8.37
N GLU A 7 11.85 19.48 9.47
CA GLU A 7 11.60 18.56 10.59
C GLU A 7 10.76 17.36 10.14
N LEU A 8 9.61 17.63 9.50
CA LEU A 8 8.78 16.59 8.93
C LEU A 8 9.52 15.79 7.85
N LYS A 9 10.42 16.42 7.09
CA LYS A 9 11.30 15.69 6.16
C LYS A 9 12.26 14.77 6.94
N LYS A 10 12.91 15.23 8.00
CA LYS A 10 13.80 14.40 8.87
C LYS A 10 13.04 13.21 9.47
N LEU A 11 11.79 13.41 9.90
CA LEU A 11 10.92 12.37 10.48
C LEU A 11 10.41 11.33 9.46
N LYS A 12 10.15 11.76 8.21
CA LYS A 12 9.68 10.86 7.13
C LYS A 12 10.80 10.12 6.44
N THR A 13 11.99 10.73 6.38
CA THR A 13 13.14 10.16 5.66
C THR A 13 13.55 8.88 6.36
N ILE A 14 13.46 7.76 5.65
CA ILE A 14 13.86 6.45 6.14
C ILE A 14 15.40 6.42 6.25
N GLU A 15 15.95 5.74 7.25
CA GLU A 15 17.40 5.52 7.31
C GLU A 15 17.93 4.91 6.00
N ILE A 16 19.06 5.43 5.52
CA ILE A 16 19.69 5.03 4.24
C ILE A 16 19.81 3.50 4.13
N HIS A 17 20.23 2.82 5.20
CA HIS A 17 20.35 1.36 5.24
C HIS A 17 19.02 0.62 5.01
N SER A 18 17.90 1.16 5.53
CA SER A 18 16.57 0.57 5.33
C SER A 18 16.04 0.84 3.92
N ILE A 19 16.40 1.96 3.29
CA ILE A 19 16.05 2.26 1.88
C ILE A 19 16.74 1.27 0.93
N TRP A 20 18.02 0.97 1.13
CA TRP A 20 18.76 0.04 0.27
C TRP A 20 18.14 -1.36 0.26
N TYR A 21 17.71 -1.85 1.42
CA TYR A 21 17.04 -3.15 1.52
C TYR A 21 15.71 -3.15 0.75
N ARG A 22 14.93 -2.06 0.82
CA ARG A 22 13.68 -1.89 0.05
C ARG A 22 13.93 -1.89 -1.45
N ALA A 23 14.93 -1.15 -1.90
CA ALA A 23 15.32 -1.09 -3.30
C ALA A 23 15.76 -2.47 -3.82
N LEU A 24 16.52 -3.22 -3.03
CA LEU A 24 16.97 -4.57 -3.37
C LEU A 24 15.81 -5.56 -3.48
N TRP A 25 14.82 -5.52 -2.56
CA TRP A 25 13.61 -6.33 -2.68
C TRP A 25 12.81 -6.00 -3.92
N ILE A 26 12.58 -4.72 -4.20
CA ILE A 26 11.86 -4.30 -5.42
C ILE A 26 12.61 -4.79 -6.66
N ALA A 27 13.93 -4.59 -6.73
CA ALA A 27 14.75 -5.06 -7.85
C ALA A 27 14.66 -6.58 -8.03
N THR A 28 14.76 -7.36 -6.95
CA THR A 28 14.66 -8.82 -6.98
C THR A 28 13.28 -9.27 -7.46
N ILE A 29 12.22 -8.64 -6.96
CA ILE A 29 10.85 -8.89 -7.39
C ILE A 29 10.69 -8.60 -8.88
N THR A 30 11.20 -7.45 -9.35
CA THR A 30 11.12 -7.04 -10.76
C THR A 30 11.89 -7.98 -11.67
N ILE A 31 13.13 -8.36 -11.32
CA ILE A 31 13.94 -9.31 -12.10
C ILE A 31 13.24 -10.68 -12.17
N THR A 32 12.77 -11.18 -11.03
CA THR A 32 12.04 -12.47 -10.96
C THR A 32 10.78 -12.43 -11.82
N TRP A 33 10.04 -11.32 -11.75
CA TRP A 33 8.82 -11.13 -12.53
C TRP A 33 9.08 -11.09 -14.04
N ILE A 34 10.08 -10.33 -14.49
CA ILE A 34 10.48 -10.27 -15.90
C ILE A 34 10.93 -11.66 -16.39
N LEU A 35 11.72 -12.37 -15.59
CA LEU A 35 12.21 -13.71 -15.92
C LEU A 35 11.07 -14.73 -16.03
N LEU A 36 10.06 -14.66 -15.14
CA LEU A 36 8.87 -15.50 -15.22
C LEU A 36 8.06 -15.26 -16.50
N ILE A 37 7.83 -13.99 -16.86
CA ILE A 37 7.13 -13.63 -18.11
C ILE A 37 7.93 -14.10 -19.32
N TYR A 38 9.24 -13.87 -19.33
CA TYR A 38 10.13 -14.29 -20.42
C TYR A 38 10.07 -15.80 -20.63
N ILE A 39 10.19 -16.59 -19.55
CA ILE A 39 10.12 -18.05 -19.64
C ILE A 39 8.77 -18.49 -20.21
N SER A 40 7.66 -17.91 -19.73
CA SER A 40 6.31 -18.25 -20.18
C SER A 40 6.04 -17.90 -21.64
N ALA A 41 6.63 -16.81 -22.14
CA ALA A 41 6.43 -16.34 -23.51
C ALA A 41 7.32 -17.10 -24.51
N VAL A 42 8.56 -17.42 -24.14
CA VAL A 42 9.58 -17.94 -25.06
C VAL A 42 9.66 -19.46 -25.05
N PHE A 43 9.52 -20.13 -23.90
CA PHE A 43 9.65 -21.59 -23.86
C PHE A 43 8.44 -22.26 -24.52
N GLN A 44 8.72 -23.16 -25.46
CA GLN A 44 7.72 -23.90 -26.21
C GLN A 44 7.44 -25.25 -25.54
N ASN A 45 6.16 -25.64 -25.55
CA ASN A 45 5.75 -26.95 -25.09
C ASN A 45 5.80 -27.97 -26.23
N LYS A 46 6.26 -29.20 -25.93
CA LYS A 46 6.41 -30.31 -26.89
C LYS A 46 5.11 -31.07 -27.22
N TYR A 47 3.95 -30.59 -26.76
CA TYR A 47 2.68 -31.28 -26.97
C TYR A 47 2.11 -31.02 -28.37
N GLU A 48 1.35 -31.98 -28.90
CA GLU A 48 0.65 -31.83 -30.18
C GLU A 48 -0.64 -31.00 -30.04
N SER A 49 -0.92 -30.20 -31.07
CA SER A 49 -2.19 -29.52 -31.37
C SER A 49 -2.97 -28.97 -30.17
N THR A 50 -4.08 -29.59 -29.78
CA THR A 50 -5.03 -29.09 -28.78
C THR A 50 -4.45 -29.10 -27.37
N LEU A 51 -3.60 -30.10 -27.06
CA LEU A 51 -2.93 -30.20 -25.76
C LEU A 51 -1.90 -29.07 -25.57
N ARG A 52 -1.27 -28.60 -26.65
CA ARG A 52 -0.38 -27.43 -26.61
C ARG A 52 -1.15 -26.17 -26.20
N ILE A 53 -2.31 -25.91 -26.79
CA ILE A 53 -3.12 -24.71 -26.49
C ILE A 53 -3.59 -24.74 -25.04
N VAL A 54 -4.14 -25.87 -24.59
CA VAL A 54 -4.61 -26.02 -23.19
C VAL A 54 -3.45 -25.84 -22.21
N ASN A 55 -2.30 -26.45 -22.48
CA ASN A 55 -1.13 -26.31 -21.62
C ASN A 55 -0.59 -24.86 -21.60
N ASP A 56 -0.56 -24.17 -22.75
CA ASP A 56 -0.12 -22.78 -22.85
C ASP A 56 -1.03 -21.84 -22.04
N VAL A 57 -2.35 -22.10 -22.02
CA VAL A 57 -3.31 -21.36 -21.17
C VAL A 57 -3.05 -21.65 -19.69
N ILE A 58 -2.89 -22.92 -19.29
CA ILE A 58 -2.65 -23.32 -17.90
C ILE A 58 -1.35 -22.69 -17.37
N VAL A 59 -0.26 -22.82 -18.12
CA VAL A 59 1.06 -22.26 -17.75
C VAL A 59 0.98 -20.74 -17.65
N SER A 60 0.38 -20.07 -18.64
CA SER A 60 0.19 -18.61 -18.62
C SER A 60 -0.63 -18.15 -17.41
N CYS A 61 -1.68 -18.91 -17.03
CA CYS A 61 -2.47 -18.62 -15.84
C CYS A 61 -1.63 -18.78 -14.56
N LEU A 62 -0.87 -19.86 -14.42
CA LEU A 62 0.01 -20.08 -13.26
C LEU A 62 1.05 -18.96 -13.13
N VAL A 63 1.69 -18.58 -14.24
CA VAL A 63 2.66 -17.47 -14.28
C VAL A 63 1.97 -16.14 -13.96
N GLY A 64 0.74 -15.93 -14.42
CA GLY A 64 -0.08 -14.77 -14.06
C GLY A 64 -0.40 -14.70 -12.56
N PHE A 65 -0.73 -15.82 -11.92
CA PHE A 65 -0.94 -15.87 -10.47
C PHE A 65 0.34 -15.58 -9.68
N LEU A 66 1.47 -16.17 -10.08
CA LEU A 66 2.78 -15.88 -9.48
C LEU A 66 3.15 -14.39 -9.64
N SER A 67 2.90 -13.83 -10.82
CA SER A 67 3.06 -12.42 -11.12
C SER A 67 2.20 -11.54 -10.21
N ALA A 68 0.94 -11.91 -9.99
CA ALA A 68 0.06 -11.20 -9.07
C ALA A 68 0.61 -11.18 -7.64
N ILE A 69 1.09 -12.32 -7.13
CA ILE A 69 1.66 -12.42 -5.77
C ILE A 69 2.86 -11.47 -5.63
N LEU A 70 3.77 -11.49 -6.61
CA LEU A 70 4.94 -10.61 -6.64
C LEU A 70 4.55 -9.12 -6.65
N LEU A 71 3.57 -8.75 -7.49
CA LEU A 71 3.09 -7.38 -7.57
C LEU A 71 2.33 -6.93 -6.33
N ILE A 72 1.60 -7.82 -5.65
CA ILE A 72 0.96 -7.50 -4.36
C ILE A 72 2.03 -7.12 -3.32
N LEU A 73 3.11 -7.90 -3.21
CA LEU A 73 4.21 -7.59 -2.30
C LEU A 73 4.83 -6.22 -2.62
N ALA A 74 5.12 -5.96 -3.89
CA ALA A 74 5.61 -4.65 -4.33
C ALA A 74 4.63 -3.51 -4.03
N SER A 75 3.32 -3.75 -4.20
CA SER A 75 2.26 -2.77 -3.96
C SER A 75 2.20 -2.34 -2.49
N PHE A 76 2.40 -3.25 -1.54
CA PHE A 76 2.47 -2.91 -0.12
C PHE A 76 3.69 -2.04 0.23
N ILE A 77 4.86 -2.34 -0.37
CA ILE A 77 6.07 -1.51 -0.19
C ILE A 77 5.84 -0.11 -0.77
N PHE A 78 5.25 -0.03 -1.98
CA PHE A 78 4.96 1.24 -2.62
C PHE A 78 3.92 2.05 -1.83
N LEU A 79 2.88 1.40 -1.31
CA LEU A 79 1.86 2.02 -0.47
C LEU A 79 2.49 2.68 0.76
N ASP A 80 3.41 1.99 1.44
CA ASP A 80 4.12 2.55 2.60
C ASP A 80 4.92 3.81 2.22
N ILE A 81 5.72 3.74 1.15
CA ILE A 81 6.54 4.86 0.67
C ILE A 81 5.66 6.05 0.27
N TYR A 82 4.65 5.80 -0.58
CA TYR A 82 3.71 6.82 -1.03
C TYR A 82 3.01 7.49 0.14
N LYS A 83 2.59 6.71 1.15
CA LYS A 83 1.91 7.24 2.32
C LYS A 83 2.81 8.15 3.14
N ARG A 84 4.05 7.74 3.41
CA ARG A 84 5.04 8.57 4.10
C ARG A 84 5.30 9.88 3.39
N LEU A 85 5.45 9.87 2.07
CA LEU A 85 5.70 11.07 1.27
C LEU A 85 4.57 12.10 1.34
N LYS A 86 3.33 11.62 1.51
CA LYS A 86 2.14 12.48 1.55
C LYS A 86 1.81 13.06 2.91
N ILE A 87 2.48 12.61 3.98
CA ILE A 87 2.32 13.21 5.31
C ILE A 87 2.66 14.69 5.18
N SER A 88 1.87 15.56 5.77
CA SER A 88 1.97 17.01 5.64
C SER A 88 2.04 17.71 6.99
N ASP A 89 1.62 17.05 8.07
CA ASP A 89 1.62 17.59 9.43
C ASP A 89 1.96 16.53 10.50
N PHE A 90 2.09 16.97 11.76
CA PHE A 90 2.50 16.06 12.85
C PHE A 90 1.39 15.10 13.27
N PHE A 91 0.11 15.45 13.11
CA PHE A 91 -0.98 14.55 13.44
C PHE A 91 -1.09 13.41 12.42
N GLU A 92 -0.90 13.71 11.14
CA GLU A 92 -0.79 12.71 10.08
C GLU A 92 0.37 11.74 10.34
N TYR A 93 1.50 12.25 10.84
CA TYR A 93 2.63 11.42 11.28
C TYR A 93 2.28 10.54 12.49
N TYR A 94 1.61 11.11 13.49
CA TYR A 94 1.10 10.36 14.65
C TYR A 94 0.16 9.21 14.24
N ALA A 95 -0.80 9.49 13.36
CA ALA A 95 -1.77 8.50 12.92
C ALA A 95 -1.09 7.42 12.07
N TYR A 96 -0.08 7.79 11.27
CA TYR A 96 0.74 6.83 10.53
C TYR A 96 1.46 5.89 11.49
N LEU A 97 2.20 6.44 12.47
CA LEU A 97 2.91 5.64 13.47
C LEU A 97 1.99 4.72 14.27
N ASN A 98 0.82 5.20 14.69
CA ASN A 98 -0.13 4.35 15.42
C ASN A 98 -0.73 3.24 14.55
N SER A 99 -0.91 3.46 13.25
CA SER A 99 -1.39 2.41 12.34
C SER A 99 -0.40 1.26 12.19
N LEU A 100 0.90 1.52 12.43
CA LEU A 100 1.95 0.51 12.43
C LEU A 100 1.97 -0.37 13.68
N ARG A 101 1.23 -0.01 14.73
CA ARG A 101 1.18 -0.72 16.03
C ARG A 101 0.55 -2.12 15.97
N SER A 102 -0.21 -2.39 14.91
CA SER A 102 -0.96 -3.65 14.73
C SER A 102 -0.08 -4.90 14.89
N HIS A 103 -0.62 -5.95 15.52
CA HIS A 103 -0.03 -7.29 15.65
C HIS A 103 0.31 -7.97 14.31
N GLN A 104 0.05 -7.33 13.17
CA GLN A 104 0.66 -7.65 11.89
C GLN A 104 2.15 -7.26 11.90
N LYS A 105 2.94 -8.09 12.61
CA LYS A 105 4.42 -8.10 12.68
C LYS A 105 5.12 -8.20 11.32
N GLN A 106 4.37 -8.19 10.22
CA GLN A 106 4.82 -8.35 8.84
C GLN A 106 4.87 -7.02 8.07
N PHE A 107 5.03 -5.87 8.74
CA PHE A 107 5.78 -4.82 8.05
C PHE A 107 7.18 -5.39 7.83
N ILE A 108 7.45 -5.79 6.58
CA ILE A 108 8.71 -6.34 6.07
C ILE A 108 9.92 -5.42 6.41
N LEU A 109 9.67 -4.24 6.95
CA LEU A 109 10.57 -3.10 7.02
C LEU A 109 10.41 -2.36 8.36
N LYS A 110 10.75 -3.03 9.47
CA LYS A 110 10.87 -2.36 10.78
C LYS A 110 12.05 -1.38 10.74
N GLU A 111 11.77 -0.10 10.90
CA GLU A 111 12.79 0.93 11.03
C GLU A 111 13.29 0.99 12.49
N ARG A 112 14.61 1.04 12.69
CA ARG A 112 15.22 0.94 14.03
C ARG A 112 14.81 2.10 14.95
N ARG A 113 14.75 3.33 14.42
CA ARG A 113 14.44 4.56 15.18
C ARG A 113 13.04 4.59 15.78
N ILE A 114 12.10 3.87 15.18
CA ILE A 114 10.70 3.79 15.64
C ILE A 114 10.36 2.38 16.10
N LYS A 115 11.37 1.57 16.44
CA LYS A 115 11.18 0.16 16.85
C LYS A 115 10.17 0.04 17.99
N GLU A 116 10.26 0.95 18.95
CA GLU A 116 9.42 0.97 20.15
C GLU A 116 7.94 1.14 19.82
N VAL A 117 7.61 1.85 18.74
CA VAL A 117 6.22 2.07 18.30
C VAL A 117 5.53 0.76 17.91
N PHE A 118 6.27 -0.20 17.34
CA PHE A 118 5.71 -1.49 16.92
C PHE A 118 5.34 -2.39 18.11
N ASP A 119 5.94 -2.16 19.28
CA ASP A 119 5.75 -3.01 20.47
C ASP A 119 4.71 -2.42 21.45
N LEU A 120 4.18 -1.22 21.17
CA LEU A 120 3.15 -0.58 21.99
C LEU A 120 1.83 -1.36 21.96
N LYS A 121 1.21 -1.56 23.14
CA LYS A 121 -0.11 -2.22 23.24
C LYS A 121 -1.28 -1.26 22.97
N SER A 122 -1.10 0.02 23.29
CA SER A 122 -2.12 1.07 23.15
C SER A 122 -1.58 2.24 22.32
N ALA A 123 -2.49 3.09 21.84
CA ALA A 123 -2.10 4.31 21.12
C ALA A 123 -1.27 5.21 22.03
N MET A 124 -0.27 5.89 21.45
CA MET A 124 0.53 6.86 22.17
C MET A 124 -0.35 8.00 22.69
N THR A 125 -0.10 8.47 23.90
CA THR A 125 -0.63 9.77 24.33
C THR A 125 0.04 10.88 23.53
N LYS A 126 -0.55 12.08 23.54
CA LYS A 126 0.07 13.23 22.89
C LYS A 126 1.44 13.54 23.49
N SER A 127 1.55 13.47 24.82
CA SER A 127 2.81 13.59 25.56
C SER A 127 3.89 12.58 25.11
N GLN A 128 3.53 11.29 25.00
CA GLN A 128 4.44 10.25 24.51
C GLN A 128 4.88 10.51 23.06
N PHE A 129 3.96 10.94 22.21
CA PHE A 129 4.27 11.29 20.83
C PHE A 129 5.21 12.50 20.74
N THR A 130 4.98 13.55 21.53
CA THR A 130 5.85 14.73 21.56
C THR A 130 7.26 14.37 22.01
N ALA A 131 7.39 13.55 23.06
CA ALA A 131 8.69 13.07 23.53
C ALA A 131 9.42 12.25 22.46
N LEU A 132 8.70 11.36 21.76
CA LEU A 132 9.26 10.59 20.64
C LEU A 132 9.77 11.52 19.53
N VAL A 133 8.94 12.47 19.08
CA VAL A 133 9.33 13.40 18.01
C VAL A 133 10.52 14.27 18.43
N ALA A 134 10.53 14.79 19.66
CA ALA A 134 11.64 15.55 20.19
C ALA A 134 12.94 14.74 20.20
N SER A 135 12.88 13.46 20.61
CA SER A 135 14.05 12.57 20.59
C SER A 135 14.60 12.34 19.18
N LEU A 136 13.72 12.17 18.19
CA LEU A 136 14.11 11.96 16.78
C LEU A 136 14.69 13.22 16.14
N LEU A 137 14.28 14.40 16.63
CA LEU A 137 14.81 15.69 16.20
C LEU A 137 16.04 16.13 17.00
N GLU A 138 16.36 15.44 18.10
CA GLU A 138 17.44 15.75 19.05
C GLU A 138 17.21 17.07 19.81
N TYR A 139 15.96 17.37 20.15
CA TYR A 139 15.59 18.56 20.92
C TYR A 139 15.63 18.27 22.44
N SER A 140 16.24 19.17 23.19
CA SER A 140 16.20 19.16 24.66
C SER A 140 14.89 19.75 25.16
N GLU A 141 14.30 19.18 26.22
CA GLU A 141 13.05 19.68 26.81
C GLU A 141 13.15 21.14 27.30
N ALA A 142 14.35 21.61 27.63
CA ALA A 142 14.61 22.98 28.05
C ALA A 142 14.77 23.96 26.88
N SER A 143 14.78 23.50 25.62
CA SER A 143 15.02 24.36 24.46
C SER A 143 13.75 25.08 23.99
N ILE A 144 13.96 26.25 23.37
CA ILE A 144 12.88 27.00 22.70
C ILE A 144 12.28 26.16 21.56
N ASP A 145 13.11 25.34 20.89
CA ASP A 145 12.67 24.46 19.81
C ASP A 145 11.69 23.38 20.30
N TYR A 146 11.89 22.85 21.51
CA TYR A 146 10.94 21.92 22.12
C TYR A 146 9.61 22.59 22.45
N ALA A 147 9.64 23.81 23.03
CA ALA A 147 8.41 24.57 23.30
C ALA A 147 7.64 24.89 22.00
N ASN A 148 8.35 25.24 20.94
CA ASN A 148 7.75 25.45 19.62
C ASN A 148 7.15 24.16 19.05
N LEU A 149 7.87 23.04 19.14
CA LEU A 149 7.39 21.72 18.70
C LEU A 149 6.09 21.33 19.41
N VAL A 150 6.02 21.52 20.74
CA VAL A 150 4.81 21.27 21.53
C VAL A 150 3.62 22.09 21.01
N ASN A 151 3.85 23.38 20.73
CA ASN A 151 2.82 24.26 20.20
C ASN A 151 2.36 23.84 18.79
N GLU A 152 3.29 23.48 17.91
CA GLU A 152 2.98 23.01 16.55
C GLU A 152 2.20 21.69 16.57
N ILE A 153 2.62 20.72 17.40
CA ILE A 153 1.90 19.45 17.59
C ILE A 153 0.49 19.73 18.12
N ASN A 154 0.33 20.63 19.10
CA ASN A 154 -0.99 20.95 19.63
C ASN A 154 -1.90 21.60 18.58
N ALA A 155 -1.37 22.52 17.78
CA ALA A 155 -2.10 23.17 16.70
C ALA A 155 -2.53 22.15 15.63
N ASP A 156 -1.64 21.23 15.23
CA ASP A 156 -1.96 20.19 14.24
C ASP A 156 -3.01 19.22 14.78
N PHE A 157 -2.92 18.79 16.03
CA PHE A 157 -3.94 17.92 16.63
C PHE A 157 -5.30 18.62 16.72
N ALA A 158 -5.33 19.91 17.07
CA ALA A 158 -6.57 20.68 17.10
C ALA A 158 -7.18 20.86 15.70
N LYS A 159 -6.34 21.01 14.67
CA LYS A 159 -6.81 21.05 13.28
C LYS A 159 -7.56 19.77 12.90
N HIS A 160 -7.18 18.60 13.42
CA HIS A 160 -7.85 17.33 13.09
C HIS A 160 -8.90 16.88 14.12
N SER A 161 -9.28 17.73 15.08
CA SER A 161 -10.30 17.38 16.09
C SER A 161 -11.74 17.65 15.63
N TYR A 162 -12.01 17.59 14.32
CA TYR A 162 -13.33 17.90 13.75
C TYR A 162 -14.42 16.90 14.17
N LEU A 163 -15.67 17.27 13.81
CA LEU A 163 -16.92 16.52 13.94
C LEU A 163 -16.77 15.00 13.75
N ASP A 164 -17.50 14.25 14.57
CA ASP A 164 -17.61 12.80 14.55
C ASP A 164 -17.84 12.28 13.12
N PRO A 165 -16.94 11.46 12.55
CA PRO A 165 -17.10 10.93 11.22
C PRO A 165 -18.30 9.99 11.21
N ASP A 166 -19.21 10.21 10.28
CA ASP A 166 -20.27 9.25 10.00
C ASP A 166 -19.66 7.98 9.40
N PHE A 167 -19.40 7.01 10.27
CA PHE A 167 -18.83 5.71 9.91
C PHE A 167 -19.67 4.98 8.85
N SER A 168 -21.00 5.17 8.85
CA SER A 168 -21.91 4.53 7.90
C SER A 168 -21.73 5.10 6.50
N SER A 169 -21.78 6.43 6.39
CA SER A 169 -21.58 7.13 5.12
C SER A 169 -20.18 6.89 4.54
N GLN A 170 -19.15 6.92 5.38
CA GLN A 170 -17.77 6.64 4.95
C GLN A 170 -17.59 5.18 4.53
N ARG A 171 -18.21 4.23 5.23
CA ARG A 171 -18.19 2.81 4.83
C ARG A 171 -18.85 2.62 3.47
N LYS A 172 -20.01 3.22 3.22
CA LYS A 172 -20.70 3.13 1.93
C LYS A 172 -19.83 3.70 0.81
N THR A 173 -19.25 4.89 1.02
CA THR A 173 -18.36 5.53 0.05
C THR A 173 -17.12 4.68 -0.23
N ALA A 174 -16.52 4.10 0.82
CA ALA A 174 -15.37 3.23 0.71
C ALA A 174 -15.67 1.95 -0.07
N ILE A 175 -16.83 1.31 0.16
CA ILE A 175 -17.26 0.13 -0.59
C ILE A 175 -17.40 0.48 -2.07
N ILE A 176 -18.14 1.55 -2.39
CA ILE A 176 -18.34 1.99 -3.79
C ILE A 176 -17.00 2.22 -4.48
N ARG A 177 -16.10 2.96 -3.82
CA ARG A 177 -14.77 3.26 -4.37
C ARG A 177 -13.95 2.00 -4.59
N THR A 178 -13.92 1.10 -3.60
CA THR A 178 -13.18 -0.16 -3.66
C THR A 178 -13.72 -1.07 -4.77
N THR A 179 -15.03 -1.13 -4.96
CA THR A 179 -15.67 -1.89 -6.05
C THR A 179 -15.32 -1.28 -7.42
N ILE A 180 -15.38 0.04 -7.56
CA ILE A 180 -15.06 0.70 -8.84
C ILE A 180 -13.60 0.44 -9.23
N PHE A 181 -12.66 0.73 -8.31
CA PHE A 181 -11.23 0.65 -8.63
C PHE A 181 -10.69 -0.77 -8.76
N ASN A 182 -11.24 -1.74 -8.02
CA ASN A 182 -10.71 -3.11 -8.01
C ASN A 182 -11.58 -4.13 -8.78
N ILE A 183 -12.81 -3.80 -9.16
CA ILE A 183 -13.69 -4.74 -9.90
C ILE A 183 -14.09 -4.15 -11.24
N VAL A 184 -14.72 -2.97 -11.25
CA VAL A 184 -15.28 -2.38 -12.49
C VAL A 184 -14.18 -2.03 -13.48
N ILE A 185 -13.20 -1.20 -13.06
CA ILE A 185 -12.10 -0.78 -13.94
C ILE A 185 -11.26 -1.97 -14.44
N PRO A 186 -10.82 -2.91 -13.57
CA PRO A 186 -10.07 -4.08 -14.02
C PRO A 186 -10.86 -4.98 -14.97
N THR A 187 -12.17 -5.12 -14.79
CA THR A 187 -13.02 -5.89 -15.70
C THR A 187 -13.11 -5.21 -17.07
N LEU A 188 -13.21 -3.89 -17.13
CA LEU A 188 -13.16 -3.15 -18.39
C LEU A 188 -11.81 -3.34 -19.09
N ILE A 189 -10.70 -3.24 -18.37
CA ILE A 189 -9.36 -3.46 -18.95
C ILE A 189 -9.24 -4.90 -19.47
N ASN A 190 -9.65 -5.89 -18.69
CA ASN A 190 -9.59 -7.29 -19.10
C ASN A 190 -10.53 -7.60 -20.28
N SER A 191 -11.66 -6.91 -20.41
CA SER A 191 -12.52 -7.04 -21.59
C SER A 191 -11.81 -6.58 -22.88
N LEU A 192 -11.00 -5.52 -22.81
CA LEU A 192 -10.17 -5.06 -23.94
C LEU A 192 -9.06 -6.06 -24.26
N ILE A 193 -8.44 -6.67 -23.23
CA ILE A 193 -7.41 -7.70 -23.41
C ILE A 193 -8.01 -8.95 -24.06
N ILE A 194 -9.20 -9.39 -23.65
CA ILE A 194 -9.91 -10.52 -24.28
C ILE A 194 -10.19 -10.21 -25.75
N PHE A 195 -10.65 -8.99 -26.06
CA PHE A 195 -10.87 -8.58 -27.44
C PHE A 195 -9.58 -8.64 -28.27
N ALA A 196 -8.45 -8.18 -27.71
CA ALA A 196 -7.15 -8.31 -28.36
C ALA A 196 -6.76 -9.78 -28.58
N ILE A 197 -6.95 -10.66 -27.59
CA ILE A 197 -6.69 -12.10 -27.72
C ILE A 197 -7.51 -12.70 -28.88
N LEU A 198 -8.79 -12.35 -29.00
CA LEU A 198 -9.65 -12.85 -30.08
C LEU A 198 -9.17 -12.42 -31.47
N ILE A 199 -8.67 -11.19 -31.61
CA ILE A 199 -8.10 -10.69 -32.87
C ILE A 199 -6.82 -11.44 -33.24
N PHE A 200 -5.90 -11.63 -32.30
CA PHE A 200 -4.60 -12.24 -32.57
C PHE A 200 -4.63 -13.78 -32.56
N SER A 201 -5.72 -14.39 -32.07
CA SER A 201 -5.92 -15.84 -32.03
C SER A 201 -6.31 -16.44 -33.39
N SER A 202 -6.74 -15.62 -34.36
CA SER A 202 -7.22 -16.10 -35.66
C SER A 202 -6.08 -16.47 -36.63
N GLU A 203 -4.84 -16.11 -36.31
CA GLU A 203 -3.66 -16.37 -37.14
C GLU A 203 -2.73 -17.42 -36.49
N GLU A 204 -2.23 -18.37 -37.28
CA GLU A 204 -1.47 -19.52 -36.77
C GLU A 204 0.03 -19.24 -36.51
N THR A 205 0.50 -18.01 -36.68
CA THR A 205 1.93 -17.69 -36.55
C THR A 205 2.42 -17.81 -35.10
N GLU A 206 3.64 -18.33 -34.91
CA GLU A 206 4.19 -18.60 -33.57
C GLU A 206 4.40 -17.32 -32.74
N ASP A 207 4.75 -16.20 -33.40
CA ASP A 207 4.95 -14.90 -32.75
C ASP A 207 3.64 -14.38 -32.14
N LEU A 208 2.51 -14.52 -32.84
CA LEU A 208 1.21 -14.13 -32.34
C LEU A 208 0.75 -14.98 -31.16
N ARG A 209 1.12 -16.27 -31.12
CA ARG A 209 0.86 -17.13 -29.95
C ARG A 209 1.65 -16.71 -28.72
N ALA A 210 2.87 -16.17 -28.86
CA ALA A 210 3.62 -15.61 -27.74
C ALA A 210 2.91 -14.36 -27.17
N VAL A 211 2.37 -13.51 -28.05
CA VAL A 211 1.58 -12.33 -27.67
C VAL A 211 0.30 -12.73 -26.92
N VAL A 212 -0.43 -13.75 -27.39
CA VAL A 212 -1.62 -14.27 -26.69
C VAL A 212 -1.29 -14.78 -25.29
N ARG A 213 -0.19 -15.55 -25.13
CA ARG A 213 0.28 -16.01 -23.81
C ARG A 213 0.57 -14.84 -22.87
N LEU A 214 1.24 -13.80 -23.37
CA LEU A 214 1.52 -12.59 -22.60
C LEU A 214 0.22 -11.86 -22.18
N PHE A 215 -0.77 -11.78 -23.06
CA PHE A 215 -2.08 -11.21 -22.71
C PHE A 215 -2.82 -12.01 -21.64
N ILE A 216 -2.76 -13.35 -21.68
CA ILE A 216 -3.35 -14.20 -20.62
C ILE A 216 -2.64 -13.93 -19.29
N VAL A 217 -1.30 -13.91 -19.28
CA VAL A 217 -0.52 -13.59 -18.07
C VAL A 217 -0.92 -12.23 -17.50
N LEU A 218 -1.02 -11.19 -18.34
CA LEU A 218 -1.44 -9.85 -17.93
C LEU A 218 -2.86 -9.84 -17.35
N MET A 219 -3.81 -10.49 -18.02
CA MET A 219 -5.21 -10.55 -17.59
C MET A 219 -5.34 -11.18 -16.20
N VAL A 220 -4.70 -12.33 -16.00
CA VAL A 220 -4.70 -13.05 -14.71
C VAL A 220 -3.98 -12.25 -13.64
N THR A 221 -2.87 -11.59 -13.99
CA THR A 221 -2.12 -10.72 -13.07
C THR A 221 -2.99 -9.56 -12.60
N ILE A 222 -3.67 -8.86 -13.51
CA ILE A 222 -4.57 -7.73 -13.21
C ILE A 222 -5.68 -8.19 -12.27
N TYR A 223 -6.38 -9.30 -12.59
CA TYR A 223 -7.43 -9.79 -11.70
C TYR A 223 -6.90 -10.24 -10.35
N GLY A 224 -5.79 -10.98 -10.32
CA GLY A 224 -5.18 -11.49 -9.09
C GLY A 224 -4.81 -10.36 -8.11
N VAL A 225 -4.17 -9.30 -8.59
CA VAL A 225 -3.84 -8.13 -7.76
C VAL A 225 -5.11 -7.45 -7.26
N ASN A 226 -6.04 -7.14 -8.16
CA ASN A 226 -7.21 -6.34 -7.82
C ASN A 226 -8.19 -7.06 -6.90
N ILE A 227 -8.44 -8.36 -7.11
CA ILE A 227 -9.27 -9.17 -6.19
C ILE A 227 -8.63 -9.24 -4.81
N SER A 228 -7.30 -9.42 -4.74
CA SER A 228 -6.59 -9.46 -3.46
C SER A 228 -6.70 -8.13 -2.70
N VAL A 229 -6.52 -7.01 -3.39
CA VAL A 229 -6.71 -5.67 -2.80
C VAL A 229 -8.17 -5.47 -2.38
N PHE A 230 -9.13 -5.90 -3.19
CA PHE A 230 -10.56 -5.82 -2.87
C PHE A 230 -10.91 -6.56 -1.58
N VAL A 231 -10.48 -7.83 -1.45
CA VAL A 231 -10.71 -8.65 -0.25
C VAL A 231 -10.05 -8.02 0.98
N TYR A 232 -8.81 -7.54 0.84
CA TYR A 232 -8.09 -6.87 1.92
C TYR A 232 -8.82 -5.59 2.39
N GLU A 233 -9.30 -4.75 1.47
CA GLU A 233 -10.03 -3.52 1.78
C GLU A 233 -11.34 -3.80 2.51
N LEU A 234 -12.11 -4.79 2.04
CA LEU A 234 -13.34 -5.21 2.71
C LEU A 234 -13.07 -5.76 4.11
N TYR A 235 -12.00 -6.54 4.27
CA TYR A 235 -11.58 -7.07 5.55
C TYR A 235 -11.30 -5.95 6.55
N ILE A 236 -10.48 -4.95 6.19
CA ILE A 236 -10.17 -3.83 7.09
C ILE A 236 -11.43 -2.99 7.36
N LEU A 237 -12.24 -2.73 6.33
CA LEU A 237 -13.43 -1.91 6.46
C LEU A 237 -14.46 -2.51 7.44
N LYS A 238 -14.58 -3.85 7.48
CA LYS A 238 -15.44 -4.55 8.44
C LYS A 238 -15.03 -4.30 9.91
N HIS A 239 -13.74 -4.03 10.15
CA HIS A 239 -13.20 -3.80 11.49
C HIS A 239 -13.28 -2.34 11.97
N VAL A 240 -13.77 -1.42 11.12
CA VAL A 240 -14.01 -0.02 11.52
C VAL A 240 -15.19 0.05 12.49
N LYS A 241 -14.90 0.45 13.73
CA LYS A 241 -15.87 0.57 14.85
C LYS A 241 -15.72 1.87 15.66
N ASN A 242 -14.55 2.48 15.62
CA ASN A 242 -14.18 3.65 16.42
C ASN A 242 -13.15 4.51 15.66
N TYR A 243 -12.80 5.67 16.21
CA TYR A 243 -11.83 6.58 15.57
C TYR A 243 -10.47 5.96 15.29
N GLU A 244 -9.98 5.08 16.16
CA GLU A 244 -8.69 4.42 15.96
C GLU A 244 -8.72 3.47 14.76
N SER A 245 -9.69 2.55 14.74
CA SER A 245 -9.89 1.62 13.61
C SER A 245 -10.24 2.36 12.31
N PHE A 246 -10.89 3.52 12.40
CA PHE A 246 -11.15 4.42 11.28
C PHE A 246 -9.87 5.07 10.74
N ASN A 247 -9.03 5.64 11.61
CA ASN A 247 -7.74 6.19 11.21
C ASN A 247 -6.84 5.09 10.60
N ASN A 248 -6.84 3.89 11.19
CA ASN A 248 -6.13 2.72 10.65
C ASN A 248 -6.65 2.35 9.26
N PHE A 249 -7.96 2.37 9.03
CA PHE A 249 -8.53 2.11 7.71
C PHE A 249 -8.00 3.09 6.65
N TYR A 250 -8.04 4.41 6.90
CA TYR A 250 -7.47 5.38 5.97
C TYR A 250 -5.97 5.19 5.79
N MET A 251 -5.24 4.85 6.84
CA MET A 251 -3.79 4.62 6.80
C MET A 251 -3.37 3.33 6.12
N LEU A 252 -4.22 2.31 6.06
CA LEU A 252 -3.88 0.99 5.53
C LEU A 252 -4.56 0.69 4.18
N SER A 253 -5.60 1.44 3.83
CA SER A 253 -6.31 1.34 2.55
C SER A 253 -5.44 1.77 1.36
N PHE A 254 -5.54 1.04 0.24
CA PHE A 254 -4.98 1.41 -1.06
C PHE A 254 -5.84 2.48 -1.74
N ASN A 255 -7.16 2.30 -1.69
CA ASN A 255 -8.09 3.09 -2.49
C ASN A 255 -8.67 4.29 -1.73
N ASN A 256 -8.81 4.21 -0.41
CA ASN A 256 -9.52 5.20 0.38
C ASN A 256 -8.62 6.18 1.11
N TYR A 257 -7.31 6.01 0.99
CA TYR A 257 -6.31 6.82 1.66
C TYR A 257 -6.47 8.34 1.44
N LYS A 258 -6.76 9.05 2.54
CA LYS A 258 -7.00 10.50 2.61
C LYS A 258 -6.71 11.01 4.04
N PHE A 259 -5.53 11.56 4.25
CA PHE A 259 -5.13 12.09 5.56
C PHE A 259 -6.07 13.18 6.12
N LYS A 260 -6.67 13.99 5.24
CA LYS A 260 -7.61 15.05 5.64
C LYS A 260 -8.86 14.58 6.39
N PHE A 261 -9.13 13.28 6.40
CA PHE A 261 -10.28 12.69 7.07
C PHE A 261 -9.92 12.05 8.42
N LEU A 262 -8.68 12.16 8.87
CA LEU A 262 -8.28 11.62 10.16
C LEU A 262 -8.84 12.44 11.30
N ASN A 263 -9.03 11.80 12.45
CA ASN A 263 -9.60 12.45 13.61
C ASN A 263 -8.78 12.22 14.88
N SER A 264 -8.47 13.31 15.59
CA SER A 264 -7.62 13.34 16.80
C SER A 264 -8.40 13.26 18.12
N SER A 265 -9.74 13.23 18.09
CA SER A 265 -10.62 13.37 19.26
C SER A 265 -10.38 12.36 20.39
N LEU A 266 -9.90 11.15 20.07
CA LEU A 266 -9.60 10.10 21.06
C LEU A 266 -8.18 10.18 21.66
N VAL A 267 -7.31 11.06 21.18
CA VAL A 267 -5.92 11.06 21.66
C VAL A 267 -5.86 11.66 23.05
N LYS A 268 -5.57 10.79 24.04
CA LYS A 268 -5.37 11.20 25.43
C LYS A 268 -4.22 12.20 25.52
N LYS A 269 -4.42 13.28 26.30
CA LYS A 269 -3.37 14.25 26.61
C LYS A 269 -2.20 13.56 27.32
#